data_AF-A0A1W9WFB8-F1
#
_entry.id   AF-A0A1W9WFB8-F1
#
_cell.length_a   1.000
_cell.length_b   1.000
_cell.length_c   1.000
_cell.angle_alpha   90.00
_cell.angle_beta   90.00
_cell.angle_gamma   90.00
#
_symmetry.space_group_name_H-M   'P 1'
#
loop_
_entity.id
_entity.type
_entity.pdbx_description
1 polymer ?
#
loop_
_entity_poly.entity_id
_entity_poly.type
_entity_poly.pdbx_seq_one_letter_code
_entity_poly.pdbx_strand_id
1 'polypeptide(L)' 'MSAKGAFIRCEVENELLPEPFFNLKINLVLSNSSATNEEFYAKVLSCEVEENCLYVHFTSGIPTNVKAQLVALYKL' A
#
# COMPACT_ATOMS: atom_id res chain seq x y z
N MET A 1 -3.70 0.35 7.40
CA MET A 1 -2.50 1.00 6.83
C MET A 1 -1.83 1.87 7.91
N SER A 2 -0.52 2.08 7.83
CA SER A 2 0.26 2.95 8.74
C SER A 2 1.14 3.94 7.97
N ALA A 3 1.86 4.83 8.67
CA ALA A 3 2.81 5.75 8.04
C ALA A 3 4.03 5.06 7.39
N LYS A 4 4.34 3.81 7.77
CA LYS A 4 5.53 3.07 7.30
C LYS A 4 5.21 1.93 6.36
N GLY A 5 3.94 1.56 6.20
CA GLY A 5 3.57 0.38 5.44
C GLY A 5 2.10 0.04 5.50
N ALA A 6 1.72 -1.03 4.80
CA ALA A 6 0.36 -1.54 4.76
C ALA A 6 0.34 -3.07 4.77
N PHE A 7 -0.79 -3.60 5.22
CA PHE A 7 -1.22 -4.95 4.91
C PHE A 7 -2.23 -4.83 3.76
N ILE A 8 -1.97 -5.51 2.65
CA ILE A 8 -2.72 -5.39 1.41
C ILE A 8 -3.28 -6.76 1.06
N ARG A 9 -4.61 -6.87 0.93
CA ARG A 9 -5.25 -8.03 0.32
C ARG A 9 -5.16 -7.90 -1.19
N CYS A 10 -4.74 -8.97 -1.86
CA CYS A 10 -4.61 -9.03 -3.30
C CYS A 10 -5.76 -9.85 -3.90
N GLU A 11 -6.27 -9.38 -5.03
CA GLU A 11 -7.32 -10.07 -5.81
C GLU A 11 -6.71 -10.74 -7.04
N VAL A 12 -5.60 -11.45 -6.83
CA VAL A 12 -4.90 -12.23 -7.87
C VAL A 12 -4.74 -13.68 -7.39
N GLU A 13 -4.36 -14.58 -8.29
CA GLU A 13 -3.99 -15.95 -7.93
C GLU A 13 -2.72 -15.95 -7.07
N ASN A 14 -2.63 -16.88 -6.12
CA ASN A 14 -1.48 -17.01 -5.20
C ASN A 14 -0.12 -17.07 -5.93
N GLU A 15 -0.10 -17.71 -7.11
CA GLU A 15 1.08 -17.88 -7.96
C GLU A 15 1.58 -16.56 -8.57
N LEU A 16 0.73 -15.53 -8.60
CA LEU A 16 1.02 -14.20 -9.11
C LEU A 16 1.37 -13.21 -8.00
N LEU A 17 1.36 -13.64 -6.73
CA LEU A 17 1.79 -12.79 -5.63
C LEU A 17 3.28 -12.47 -5.77
N PRO A 18 3.68 -11.19 -5.63
CA PRO A 18 5.08 -10.83 -5.66
C PRO A 18 5.82 -11.48 -4.49
N GLU A 19 7.04 -11.94 -4.75
CA GLU A 19 7.90 -12.52 -3.72
C GLU A 19 8.36 -11.47 -2.69
N PRO A 20 8.79 -11.89 -1.48
CA PRO A 20 9.46 -11.01 -0.54
C PRO A 20 10.61 -10.22 -1.19
N PHE A 21 10.78 -8.98 -0.77
CA PHE A 21 11.73 -7.99 -1.30
C PHE A 21 11.45 -7.46 -2.71
N PHE A 22 10.36 -7.89 -3.36
CA PHE A 22 9.93 -7.29 -4.62
C PHE A 22 9.53 -5.81 -4.42
N ASN A 23 9.87 -4.96 -5.39
CA ASN A 23 9.50 -3.55 -5.37
C ASN A 23 8.13 -3.35 -6.03
N LEU A 24 7.25 -2.67 -5.33
CA LEU A 24 5.91 -2.34 -5.80
C LEU A 24 5.79 -0.84 -6.05
N LYS A 25 5.08 -0.49 -7.10
CA LYS A 25 4.55 0.86 -7.31
C LYS A 25 3.07 0.83 -6.92
N ILE A 26 2.71 1.56 -5.86
CA ILE A 26 1.35 1.60 -5.32
C ILE A 26 0.68 2.88 -5.78
N ASN A 27 -0.49 2.72 -6.38
CA ASN A 27 -1.38 3.83 -6.74
C ASN A 27 -2.54 3.84 -5.76
N LEU A 28 -2.61 4.89 -4.94
CA LEU A 28 -3.66 5.00 -3.94
C LEU A 28 -4.88 5.73 -4.51
N VAL A 29 -6.02 5.05 -4.48
CA VAL A 29 -7.32 5.61 -4.90
C VAL A 29 -8.16 5.85 -3.65
N LEU A 30 -8.48 7.11 -3.35
CA LEU A 30 -9.34 7.49 -2.23
C LEU A 30 -10.68 7.97 -2.77
N SER A 31 -11.78 7.35 -2.31
CA SER A 31 -13.14 7.54 -2.83
C SER A 31 -13.65 8.99 -2.74
N ASN A 32 -13.00 9.83 -1.94
CA ASN A 32 -13.47 11.17 -1.59
C ASN A 32 -12.53 12.28 -2.11
N SER A 33 -11.45 11.93 -2.81
CA SER A 33 -10.52 12.92 -3.33
C SER A 33 -10.79 13.16 -4.82
N SER A 34 -11.09 14.41 -5.18
CA SER A 34 -10.98 14.89 -6.57
C SER A 34 -9.52 15.00 -7.03
N ALA A 35 -8.58 14.57 -6.21
CA ALA A 35 -7.14 14.71 -6.40
C ALA A 35 -6.56 13.47 -7.08
N THR A 36 -5.60 13.75 -7.95
CA THR A 36 -4.65 12.88 -8.63
C THR A 36 -4.38 11.56 -7.91
N ASN A 37 -4.40 10.45 -8.65
CA ASN A 37 -3.84 9.17 -8.18
C ASN A 37 -2.40 9.41 -7.73
N GLU A 38 -2.17 9.41 -6.44
CA GLU A 38 -0.83 9.58 -5.87
C GLU A 38 -0.13 8.22 -5.90
N GLU A 39 1.03 8.19 -6.53
CA GLU A 39 1.84 6.98 -6.70
C GLU A 39 3.04 7.01 -5.75
N PHE A 40 3.33 5.90 -5.07
CA PHE A 40 4.52 5.79 -4.24
C PHE A 40 5.07 4.35 -4.24
N TYR A 41 6.35 4.22 -3.88
CA TYR A 41 7.03 2.93 -3.90
C TYR A 41 6.96 2.22 -2.55
N ALA A 42 6.85 0.91 -2.63
CA ALA A 42 6.89 0.01 -1.49
C ALA A 42 7.75 -1.21 -1.80
N LYS A 43 8.12 -1.94 -0.75
CA LYS A 43 8.83 -3.20 -0.82
C LYS A 43 8.02 -4.27 -0.08
N VAL A 44 7.85 -5.43 -0.69
CA VAL A 44 7.23 -6.57 -0.03
C VAL A 44 8.14 -7.06 1.08
N LEU A 45 7.61 -7.24 2.28
CA LEU A 45 8.32 -7.80 3.43
C LEU A 45 8.01 -9.29 3.58
N SER A 46 6.74 -9.65 3.49
CA SER A 46 6.26 -11.02 3.59
C SER A 46 4.92 -11.18 2.87
N CYS A 47 4.62 -12.42 2.51
CA CYS A 47 3.39 -12.81 1.84
C CYS A 47 2.72 -13.88 2.70
N GLU A 48 1.44 -13.68 3.02
CA GLU A 48 0.59 -14.72 3.61
C GLU A 48 -0.19 -15.38 2.47
N VAL A 49 0.41 -16.44 1.91
CA VAL A 49 -0.07 -17.12 0.70
C VAL A 49 -1.46 -17.75 0.90
N GLU A 50 -1.79 -18.18 2.11
CA GLU A 50 -3.11 -18.75 2.42
C GLU A 50 -4.24 -17.72 2.36
N GLU A 51 -3.93 -16.44 2.63
CA GLU A 51 -4.91 -15.35 2.67
C GLU A 51 -4.81 -14.37 1.49
N ASN A 52 -3.88 -14.63 0.57
CA ASN A 52 -3.63 -13.77 -0.59
C ASN A 52 -3.25 -12.33 -0.18
N CYS A 53 -2.45 -12.20 0.87
CA CYS A 53 -2.14 -10.92 1.49
C CYS A 53 -0.63 -10.62 1.49
N LEU A 54 -0.29 -9.33 1.44
CA LEU A 54 1.09 -8.81 1.45
C LEU A 54 1.29 -7.83 2.59
N TYR A 55 2.39 -7.98 3.32
CA TYR A 55 2.95 -6.91 4.13
C TYR A 55 3.95 -6.11 3.30
N VAL A 56 3.74 -4.81 3.21
CA VAL A 56 4.60 -3.91 2.44
C VAL A 56 5.14 -2.77 3.29
N HIS A 57 6.37 -2.37 3.01
CA HIS A 57 7.03 -1.21 3.61
C HIS A 57 7.18 -0.10 2.58
N PHE A 58 6.83 1.14 2.91
CA PHE A 58 6.97 2.27 1.99
C PHE A 58 8.41 2.76 1.95
N THR A 59 9.04 2.74 0.77
CA THR A 59 10.48 2.98 0.61
C THR A 59 10.83 4.44 0.37
N SER A 60 9.93 5.23 -0.22
CA SER A 60 10.14 6.65 -0.52
C SER A 60 9.37 7.60 0.40
N GLY A 61 8.77 7.05 1.48
CA GLY A 61 7.82 7.77 2.32
C GLY A 61 6.45 7.93 1.65
N ILE A 62 5.43 8.25 2.44
CA ILE A 62 4.08 8.53 1.95
C ILE A 62 4.03 10.00 1.49
N PRO A 63 3.49 10.31 0.29
CA PRO A 63 3.28 11.70 -0.13
C PRO A 63 2.53 12.51 0.92
N THR A 64 2.93 13.77 1.15
CA THR A 64 2.35 14.63 2.21
C THR A 64 0.83 14.74 2.11
N ASN A 65 0.30 14.84 0.89
CA ASN A 65 -1.13 14.89 0.63
C ASN A 65 -1.83 13.59 1.08
N VAL A 66 -1.28 12.43 0.69
CA VAL A 66 -1.78 11.12 1.14
C VAL A 66 -1.74 11.01 2.66
N LYS A 67 -0.66 11.46 3.30
CA LYS A 67 -0.54 11.45 4.76
C LYS A 67 -1.63 12.30 5.42
N ALA A 68 -1.90 13.50 4.91
CA ALA A 68 -2.96 14.37 5.42
C ALA A 68 -4.35 13.73 5.24
N GLN A 69 -4.61 13.11 4.10
CA GLN A 69 -5.86 12.41 3.83
C GLN A 69 -6.04 11.19 4.75
N LEU A 70 -4.99 10.41 5.00
CA LEU A 70 -5.02 9.30 5.95
C LEU A 70 -5.30 9.80 7.38
N VAL A 71 -4.64 10.88 7.82
CA VAL A 71 -4.91 11.50 9.12
C VAL A 71 -6.37 11.92 9.24
N ALA A 72 -6.93 12.57 8.21
CA ALA A 72 -8.34 12.96 8.19
C ALA A 72 -9.29 11.75 8.21
N LEU A 73 -8.99 10.69 7.46
CA LEU A 73 -9.81 9.48 7.37
C LEU A 73 -9.85 8.71 8.71
N TYR A 74 -8.70 8.57 9.36
CA TYR A 74 -8.56 7.80 10.59
C TYR A 74 -8.72 8.64 11.87
N LYS A 75 -8.95 9.96 11.74
CA LYS A 75 -9.06 10.92 12.87
C LYS A 75 -7.86 10.83 13.83
N LEU A 76 -6.66 10.69 13.25
CA LEU A 76 -5.40 10.61 13.99
C LEU A 76 -4.87 11.99 14.40
#